data_AF-A0AAD5RTW5-F1
#
_entry.id   AF-A0AAD5RTW5-F1
#
_cell.length_a   1.000
_cell.length_b   1.000
_cell.length_c   1.000
_cell.angle_alpha   90.00
_cell.angle_beta   90.00
_cell.angle_gamma   90.00
#
_symmetry.space_group_name_H-M   'P 1'
#
loop_
_entity.id
_entity.type
_entity.pdbx_description
1 polymer ?
#
loop_
_entity_poly.entity_id
_entity_poly.type
_entity_poly.pdbx_seq_one_letter_code
_entity_poly.pdbx_strand_id
1 'polypeptide(L)'
;MTEAGLDTVLRAYGVPFDDTALKSALQHPEHGPGLIAWAKDRLGSDNLLTRDELAMYAAIFGYTDLEDSGEVEQLASQDLAAVLGMDDRDIDDAIEQLSRSTASISKQTETLEQQHDALSRLVQTQAKNEGLRSAVEATQLHKWSTECKRLTSTVAELAQNIEFRVANLEQQAKPTGISRLDMSVDGLLESDDKLLSSLQKLGWELETEDPEEDESVEKLREICARLIKFTVETIRTKLDRIFLESLHAARRSSRQESPPQQDVTALQEEVESLFSEILPVAQMSVEQQYLEPALKSLSEKNGQSVTRTSEAIIYIDQCLDYVLDHLSRLSERISKYQAHQDATATILTAAKAELATHVESPAAAAKTEQQSATFASPVRRRRSSGGVSPVRQRITRRRSSGRFDDVGGPPLDTILDHLALSLVPDEPMMPVTPGPNAQHVPAPNVNPTRACQVTTDHVRRAAVALGERGEKAADVGRSVHEAIESGSSAHVADVKRAVQMLRDELLAETPYSGVNLIDPEIEGSIAVLRRELEAVKARTEGVESSISRAGKSGKRDEFVAKWSM
;
A
#
# COMPACT_ATOMS: atom_id res chain seq x y z
N MET A 1 -5.69 -100.86 -22.83
CA MET A 1 -6.86 -100.55 -22.00
C MET A 1 -6.92 -101.58 -20.89
N THR A 2 -7.15 -101.17 -19.65
CA THR A 2 -7.49 -102.08 -18.55
C THR A 2 -9.00 -102.34 -18.57
N GLU A 3 -9.46 -103.41 -17.91
CA GLU A 3 -10.88 -103.84 -17.87
C GLU A 3 -11.85 -102.70 -17.53
N ALA A 4 -11.48 -101.84 -16.58
CA ALA A 4 -12.26 -100.66 -16.18
C ALA A 4 -12.38 -99.59 -17.29
N GLY A 5 -11.42 -99.53 -18.21
CA GLY A 5 -11.43 -98.60 -19.34
C GLY A 5 -12.38 -99.01 -20.47
N LEU A 6 -12.68 -100.30 -20.61
CA LEU A 6 -13.60 -100.79 -21.64
C LEU A 6 -15.06 -100.65 -21.18
N ASP A 7 -15.32 -100.94 -19.90
CA ASP A 7 -16.64 -100.78 -19.26
C ASP A 7 -17.10 -99.31 -19.27
N THR A 8 -16.18 -98.37 -19.02
CA THR A 8 -16.47 -96.92 -19.05
C THR A 8 -16.76 -96.40 -20.45
N VAL A 9 -16.02 -96.86 -21.47
CA VAL A 9 -16.26 -96.47 -22.87
C VAL A 9 -17.60 -97.04 -23.36
N LEU A 10 -17.89 -98.33 -23.15
CA LEU A 10 -19.14 -98.94 -23.63
C LEU A 10 -20.39 -98.32 -22.98
N ARG A 11 -20.32 -97.94 -21.69
CA ARG A 11 -21.41 -97.19 -21.04
C ARG A 11 -21.55 -95.75 -21.53
N ALA A 12 -20.45 -95.08 -21.86
CA ALA A 12 -20.49 -93.72 -22.39
C ALA A 12 -21.18 -93.64 -23.77
N TYR A 13 -21.12 -94.73 -24.55
CA TYR A 13 -21.74 -94.84 -25.87
C TYR A 13 -23.08 -95.61 -25.89
N GLY A 14 -23.65 -95.93 -24.72
CA GLY A 14 -25.02 -96.43 -24.59
C GLY A 14 -25.27 -97.85 -25.14
N VAL A 15 -24.23 -98.66 -25.32
CA VAL A 15 -24.38 -100.03 -25.80
C VAL A 15 -24.78 -100.95 -24.63
N PRO A 16 -25.89 -101.71 -24.71
CA PRO A 16 -26.26 -102.65 -23.68
C PRO A 16 -25.37 -103.91 -23.76
N PHE A 17 -24.68 -104.25 -22.66
CA PHE A 17 -23.86 -105.47 -22.59
C PHE A 17 -24.00 -106.16 -21.22
N ASP A 18 -23.77 -107.47 -21.21
CA ASP A 18 -23.73 -108.30 -19.99
C ASP A 18 -22.31 -108.32 -19.42
N ASP A 19 -22.16 -107.71 -18.23
CA ASP A 19 -20.88 -107.55 -17.52
C ASP A 19 -20.25 -108.90 -17.15
N THR A 20 -21.05 -109.97 -17.01
CA THR A 20 -20.53 -111.30 -16.64
C THR A 20 -19.93 -112.04 -17.84
N ALA A 21 -20.54 -111.92 -19.02
CA ALA A 21 -20.06 -112.54 -20.25
C ALA A 21 -18.76 -111.87 -20.76
N LEU A 22 -18.66 -110.55 -20.63
CA LEU A 22 -17.47 -109.79 -21.00
C LEU A 22 -16.26 -110.17 -20.14
N LYS A 23 -16.48 -110.37 -18.83
CA LYS A 23 -15.45 -110.84 -17.89
C LYS A 23 -14.96 -112.25 -18.23
N SER A 24 -15.85 -113.17 -18.62
CA SER A 24 -15.43 -114.49 -19.09
C SER A 24 -14.64 -114.43 -20.40
N ALA A 25 -15.01 -113.54 -21.32
CA ALA A 25 -14.33 -113.39 -22.61
C ALA A 25 -12.91 -112.81 -22.48
N LEU A 26 -12.69 -111.89 -21.54
CA LEU A 26 -11.38 -111.28 -21.26
C LEU A 26 -10.43 -112.23 -20.52
N GLN A 27 -10.95 -113.16 -19.72
CA GLN A 27 -10.17 -114.14 -18.96
C GLN A 27 -9.85 -115.42 -19.75
N HIS A 28 -10.35 -115.57 -20.98
CA HIS A 28 -10.00 -116.70 -21.84
C HIS A 28 -8.54 -116.60 -22.32
N PRO A 29 -7.70 -117.63 -22.04
CA PRO A 29 -6.24 -117.55 -22.19
C PRO A 29 -5.74 -117.40 -23.63
N GLU A 30 -6.54 -117.78 -24.64
CA GLU A 30 -6.14 -117.68 -26.04
C GLU A 30 -6.70 -116.45 -26.78
N HIS A 31 -7.81 -115.86 -26.33
CA HIS A 31 -8.51 -114.79 -27.08
C HIS A 31 -8.58 -113.47 -26.31
N GLY A 32 -8.37 -113.49 -24.99
CA GLY A 32 -8.31 -112.31 -24.12
C GLY A 32 -7.25 -111.27 -24.55
N PRO A 33 -5.97 -111.62 -24.76
CA PRO A 33 -4.96 -110.64 -25.15
C PRO A 33 -5.20 -110.07 -26.56
N GLY A 34 -5.77 -110.85 -27.47
CA GLY A 34 -6.18 -110.40 -28.81
C GLY A 34 -7.35 -109.41 -28.76
N LEU A 35 -8.34 -109.66 -27.90
CA LEU A 35 -9.48 -108.77 -27.68
C LEU A 35 -9.06 -107.44 -27.04
N ILE A 36 -8.11 -107.47 -26.10
CA ILE A 36 -7.58 -106.25 -25.46
C ILE A 36 -6.73 -105.43 -26.44
N ALA A 37 -5.96 -106.09 -27.30
CA ALA A 37 -5.21 -105.43 -28.36
C ALA A 37 -6.14 -104.79 -29.41
N TRP A 38 -7.17 -105.53 -29.86
CA TRP A 38 -8.22 -105.02 -30.75
C TRP A 38 -8.97 -103.84 -30.14
N ALA A 39 -9.35 -103.94 -28.86
CA ALA A 39 -10.05 -102.87 -28.17
C ALA A 39 -9.18 -101.61 -28.02
N LYS A 40 -7.89 -101.77 -27.72
CA LYS A 40 -6.96 -100.63 -27.65
C LYS A 40 -6.78 -99.94 -29.00
N ASP A 41 -6.84 -100.68 -30.10
CA ASP A 41 -6.62 -100.18 -31.46
C ASP A 41 -7.91 -99.66 -32.15
N ARG A 42 -9.10 -100.05 -31.67
CA ARG A 42 -10.40 -99.69 -32.27
C ARG A 42 -11.33 -98.88 -31.37
N LEU A 43 -11.18 -98.91 -30.05
CA LEU A 43 -11.98 -98.13 -29.09
C LEU A 43 -11.17 -96.97 -28.45
N GLY A 44 -10.18 -96.45 -29.16
CA GLY A 44 -9.44 -95.23 -28.77
C GLY A 44 -10.27 -93.95 -28.99
N SER A 45 -9.91 -92.87 -28.30
CA SER A 45 -10.55 -91.53 -28.42
C SER A 45 -10.60 -91.01 -29.85
N ASP A 46 -9.68 -91.46 -30.69
CA ASP A 46 -9.51 -90.96 -32.07
C ASP A 46 -10.41 -91.72 -33.06
N ASN A 47 -10.97 -92.87 -32.66
CA ASN A 47 -11.84 -93.73 -33.48
C ASN A 47 -13.31 -93.70 -33.03
N LEU A 48 -13.63 -93.00 -31.95
CA LEU A 48 -14.97 -92.89 -31.40
C LEU A 48 -15.48 -91.47 -31.65
N LEU A 49 -16.62 -91.35 -32.33
CA LEU A 49 -17.25 -90.06 -32.59
C LEU A 49 -17.59 -89.39 -31.26
N THR A 50 -17.15 -88.16 -31.06
CA THR A 50 -17.55 -87.37 -29.88
C THR A 50 -19.06 -87.16 -29.86
N ARG A 51 -19.66 -86.91 -28.68
CA ARG A 51 -21.13 -86.72 -28.55
C ARG A 51 -21.69 -85.63 -29.48
N ASP A 52 -20.90 -84.59 -29.73
CA ASP A 52 -21.25 -83.49 -30.61
C ASP A 52 -21.09 -83.86 -32.09
N GLU A 53 -20.11 -84.69 -32.43
CA GLU A 53 -19.99 -85.29 -33.77
C GLU A 53 -21.09 -86.32 -34.04
N LEU A 54 -21.50 -87.13 -33.05
CA LEU A 54 -22.64 -88.04 -33.16
C LEU A 54 -23.95 -87.26 -33.28
N ALA A 55 -24.09 -86.11 -32.61
CA ALA A 55 -25.22 -85.21 -32.82
C ALA A 55 -25.20 -84.59 -34.23
N MET A 56 -24.01 -84.23 -34.75
CA MET A 56 -23.86 -83.77 -36.14
C MET A 56 -24.14 -84.90 -37.15
N TYR A 57 -23.67 -86.12 -36.93
CA TYR A 57 -23.98 -87.26 -37.79
C TYR A 57 -25.45 -87.68 -37.68
N ALA A 58 -26.08 -87.58 -36.51
CA ALA A 58 -27.52 -87.77 -36.37
C ALA A 58 -28.31 -86.68 -37.12
N ALA A 59 -27.83 -85.43 -37.10
CA ALA A 59 -28.41 -84.32 -37.86
C ALA A 59 -28.15 -84.40 -39.39
N ILE A 60 -27.02 -84.96 -39.81
CA ILE A 60 -26.62 -85.06 -41.24
C ILE A 60 -27.13 -86.35 -41.90
N PHE A 61 -27.21 -87.47 -41.16
CA PHE A 61 -27.66 -88.78 -41.66
C PHE A 61 -29.08 -89.15 -41.24
N GLY A 62 -29.79 -88.28 -40.53
CA GLY A 62 -31.26 -88.24 -40.50
C GLY A 62 -31.99 -89.55 -40.25
N TYR A 63 -31.43 -90.48 -39.47
CA TYR A 63 -32.03 -91.81 -39.27
C TYR A 63 -33.36 -91.80 -38.49
N THR A 64 -33.81 -90.63 -38.00
CA THR A 64 -35.12 -90.45 -37.35
C THR A 64 -36.08 -89.53 -38.10
N ASP A 65 -35.58 -88.71 -39.03
CA ASP A 65 -36.41 -87.73 -39.78
C ASP A 65 -36.65 -88.18 -41.23
N LEU A 66 -35.89 -89.16 -41.73
CA LEU A 66 -35.97 -89.67 -43.11
C LEU A 66 -36.94 -90.85 -43.28
N GLU A 67 -37.40 -91.49 -42.19
CA GLU A 67 -38.52 -92.44 -42.23
C GLU A 67 -39.88 -91.73 -42.29
N ASP A 68 -39.97 -90.48 -41.81
CA ASP A 68 -41.19 -89.66 -41.81
C ASP A 68 -41.34 -88.78 -43.06
N SER A 69 -40.27 -88.53 -43.84
CA SER A 69 -40.31 -87.64 -45.00
C SER A 69 -40.66 -88.32 -46.33
N GLY A 70 -40.70 -89.66 -46.41
CA GLY A 70 -41.15 -90.37 -47.62
C GLY A 70 -40.33 -90.11 -48.90
N GLU A 71 -39.20 -89.40 -48.81
CA GLU A 71 -38.37 -89.02 -49.94
C GLU A 71 -37.54 -90.20 -50.48
N VAL A 72 -37.33 -91.26 -49.67
CA VAL A 72 -36.67 -92.51 -50.10
C VAL A 72 -37.55 -93.29 -51.10
N GLU A 73 -38.87 -93.20 -50.99
CA GLU A 73 -39.81 -93.85 -51.92
C GLU A 73 -39.97 -93.04 -53.23
N GLN A 74 -39.73 -91.72 -53.19
CA GLN A 74 -39.64 -90.83 -54.37
C GLN A 74 -38.30 -90.91 -55.11
N LEU A 75 -37.22 -91.30 -54.43
CA LEU A 75 -35.90 -91.53 -55.04
C LEU A 75 -35.77 -92.94 -55.64
N ALA A 76 -36.53 -93.92 -55.13
CA ALA A 76 -36.62 -95.26 -55.72
C ALA A 76 -37.52 -95.31 -56.99
N SER A 77 -38.37 -94.30 -57.20
CA SER A 77 -39.30 -94.19 -58.32
C SER A 77 -38.86 -93.20 -59.41
N GLN A 78 -37.68 -92.60 -59.28
CA GLN A 78 -37.04 -91.81 -60.34
C GLN A 78 -36.14 -92.68 -61.21
N ASP A 79 -36.34 -92.55 -62.52
CA ASP A 79 -35.60 -93.24 -63.57
C ASP A 79 -34.13 -92.81 -63.57
N LEU A 80 -33.27 -93.60 -62.92
CA LEU A 80 -31.82 -93.46 -62.86
C LEU A 80 -31.14 -93.48 -64.25
N ALA A 81 -31.89 -93.72 -65.33
CA ALA A 81 -31.42 -93.59 -66.71
C ALA A 81 -31.28 -92.12 -67.17
N ALA A 82 -31.90 -91.14 -66.51
CA ALA A 82 -31.69 -89.71 -66.80
C ALA A 82 -30.45 -89.12 -66.11
N VAL A 83 -29.75 -89.91 -65.29
CA VAL A 83 -28.46 -89.58 -64.66
C VAL A 83 -27.28 -90.19 -65.45
N LEU A 84 -27.57 -90.88 -66.56
CA LEU A 84 -26.58 -91.44 -67.49
C LEU A 84 -26.20 -90.42 -68.55
N GLY A 85 -25.12 -89.69 -68.26
CA GLY A 85 -24.40 -88.86 -69.22
C GLY A 85 -24.25 -87.44 -68.71
N MET A 86 -23.37 -87.23 -67.72
CA MET A 86 -22.67 -85.95 -67.65
C MET A 86 -21.91 -85.85 -68.97
N ASP A 87 -22.38 -85.01 -69.90
CA ASP A 87 -21.76 -84.88 -71.21
C ASP A 87 -20.31 -84.44 -71.01
N ASP A 88 -19.37 -84.93 -71.82
CA ASP A 88 -17.95 -84.54 -71.72
C ASP A 88 -17.77 -83.01 -71.73
N ARG A 89 -18.72 -82.28 -72.33
CA ARG A 89 -18.79 -80.80 -72.33
C ARG A 89 -19.13 -80.20 -70.97
N ASP A 90 -20.02 -80.82 -70.20
CA ASP A 90 -20.36 -80.35 -68.85
C ASP A 90 -19.20 -80.62 -67.88
N ILE A 91 -18.45 -81.71 -68.11
CA ILE A 91 -17.19 -81.99 -67.41
C ILE A 91 -16.17 -80.89 -67.72
N ASP A 92 -15.98 -80.55 -69.00
CA ASP A 92 -15.06 -79.50 -69.43
C ASP A 92 -15.45 -78.11 -68.89
N ASP A 93 -16.73 -77.77 -68.90
CA ASP A 93 -17.24 -76.50 -68.34
C ASP A 93 -17.07 -76.43 -66.81
N ALA A 94 -17.29 -77.54 -66.10
CA ALA A 94 -17.04 -77.63 -64.66
C ALA A 94 -15.54 -77.52 -64.33
N ILE A 95 -14.65 -78.11 -65.16
CA ILE A 95 -13.20 -77.96 -65.04
C ILE A 95 -12.80 -76.51 -65.31
N GLU A 96 -13.37 -75.86 -66.33
CA GLU A 96 -13.08 -74.46 -66.64
C GLU A 96 -13.57 -73.54 -65.51
N GLN A 97 -14.78 -73.76 -64.99
CA GLN A 97 -15.32 -73.01 -63.85
C GLN A 97 -14.50 -73.23 -62.58
N LEU A 98 -14.07 -74.46 -62.30
CA LEU A 98 -13.17 -74.78 -61.18
C LEU A 98 -11.80 -74.10 -61.38
N SER A 99 -11.26 -74.08 -62.59
CA SER A 99 -9.98 -73.42 -62.89
C SER A 99 -10.07 -71.90 -62.72
N ARG A 100 -11.18 -71.28 -63.17
CA ARG A 100 -11.49 -69.85 -62.96
C ARG A 100 -11.67 -69.53 -61.48
N SER A 101 -12.35 -70.41 -60.73
CA SER A 101 -12.51 -70.27 -59.28
C SER A 101 -11.17 -70.42 -58.56
N THR A 102 -10.37 -71.41 -58.93
CA THR A 102 -9.02 -71.64 -58.38
C THR A 102 -8.10 -70.45 -58.66
N ALA A 103 -8.13 -69.89 -59.87
CA ALA A 103 -7.38 -68.68 -60.22
C ALA A 103 -7.89 -67.42 -59.48
N SER A 104 -9.21 -67.31 -59.24
CA SER A 104 -9.76 -66.23 -58.43
C SER A 104 -9.35 -66.37 -56.96
N ILE A 105 -9.36 -67.59 -56.42
CA ILE A 105 -8.91 -67.89 -55.06
C ILE A 105 -7.41 -67.62 -54.92
N SER A 106 -6.58 -68.04 -55.89
CA SER A 106 -5.14 -67.78 -55.85
C SER A 106 -4.82 -66.28 -55.90
N LYS A 107 -5.59 -65.51 -56.68
CA LYS A 107 -5.49 -64.05 -56.68
C LYS A 107 -5.93 -63.46 -55.35
N GLN A 108 -6.99 -63.99 -54.73
CA GLN A 108 -7.43 -63.56 -53.41
C GLN A 108 -6.38 -63.88 -52.33
N THR A 109 -5.80 -65.07 -52.33
CA THR A 109 -4.73 -65.44 -51.38
C THR A 109 -3.50 -64.58 -51.57
N GLU A 110 -3.09 -64.31 -52.81
CA GLU A 110 -1.98 -63.39 -53.09
C GLU A 110 -2.28 -61.97 -52.58
N THR A 111 -3.49 -61.45 -52.78
CA THR A 111 -3.87 -60.14 -52.23
C THR A 111 -3.92 -60.14 -50.70
N LEU A 112 -4.33 -61.23 -50.06
CA LEU A 112 -4.33 -61.37 -48.61
C LEU A 112 -2.91 -61.48 -48.05
N GLU A 113 -2.00 -62.18 -48.73
CA GLU A 113 -0.58 -62.20 -48.36
C GLU A 113 0.04 -60.80 -48.46
N GLN A 114 -0.24 -60.06 -49.53
CA GLN A 114 0.19 -58.66 -49.66
C GLN A 114 -0.40 -57.77 -48.56
N GLN A 115 -1.66 -57.98 -48.18
CA GLN A 115 -2.30 -57.26 -47.07
C GLN A 115 -1.69 -57.65 -45.71
N HIS A 116 -1.43 -58.94 -45.48
CA HIS A 116 -0.80 -59.45 -44.28
C HIS A 116 0.62 -58.88 -44.12
N ASP A 117 1.41 -58.87 -45.20
CA ASP A 117 2.75 -58.28 -45.22
C ASP A 117 2.71 -56.78 -44.99
N ALA A 118 1.75 -56.06 -45.58
CA ALA A 118 1.56 -54.63 -45.34
C ALA A 118 1.16 -54.32 -43.89
N LEU A 119 0.28 -55.13 -43.29
CA LEU A 119 -0.11 -55.01 -41.88
C LEU A 119 1.06 -55.35 -40.95
N SER A 120 1.81 -56.42 -41.23
CA SER A 120 3.01 -56.80 -40.49
C SER A 120 4.05 -55.66 -40.49
N ARG A 121 4.28 -55.04 -41.65
CA ARG A 121 5.13 -53.84 -41.76
C ARG A 121 4.57 -52.67 -40.96
N LEU A 122 3.27 -52.43 -40.99
CA LEU A 122 2.65 -51.34 -40.22
C LEU A 122 2.82 -51.58 -38.72
N VAL A 123 2.55 -52.78 -38.21
CA VAL A 123 2.76 -53.16 -36.80
C VAL A 123 4.22 -52.98 -36.40
N GLN A 124 5.18 -53.40 -37.24
CA GLN A 124 6.60 -53.18 -36.98
C GLN A 124 6.96 -51.68 -36.96
N THR A 125 6.41 -50.88 -37.87
CA THR A 125 6.65 -49.42 -37.86
C THR A 125 5.99 -48.73 -36.67
N GLN A 126 4.81 -49.21 -36.22
CA GLN A 126 4.14 -48.72 -35.03
C GLN A 126 4.96 -49.04 -33.78
N ALA A 127 5.44 -50.28 -33.62
CA ALA A 127 6.30 -50.65 -32.49
C ALA A 127 7.60 -49.82 -32.46
N LYS A 128 8.21 -49.57 -33.63
CA LYS A 128 9.36 -48.66 -33.73
C LYS A 128 9.01 -47.22 -33.34
N ASN A 129 7.89 -46.70 -33.82
CA ASN A 129 7.43 -45.34 -33.50
C ASN A 129 7.07 -45.18 -32.02
N GLU A 130 6.50 -46.20 -31.39
CA GLU A 130 6.19 -46.24 -29.96
C GLU A 130 7.46 -46.32 -29.11
N GLY A 131 8.47 -47.08 -29.56
CA GLY A 131 9.82 -47.04 -28.99
C GLY A 131 10.46 -45.65 -29.09
N LEU A 132 10.33 -44.96 -30.23
CA LEU A 132 10.84 -43.59 -30.39
C LEU A 132 10.08 -42.59 -29.52
N ARG A 133 8.75 -42.70 -29.41
CA ARG A 133 7.92 -41.83 -28.56
C ARG A 133 8.25 -42.00 -27.08
N SER A 134 8.29 -43.25 -26.60
CA SER A 134 8.65 -43.53 -25.21
C SER A 134 10.07 -43.08 -24.87
N ALA A 135 11.03 -43.22 -25.79
CA ALA A 135 12.37 -42.66 -25.61
C ALA A 135 12.36 -41.13 -25.52
N VAL A 136 11.61 -40.44 -26.38
CA VAL A 136 11.47 -38.97 -26.32
C VAL A 136 10.80 -38.54 -25.01
N GLU A 137 9.71 -39.18 -24.60
CA GLU A 137 9.03 -38.91 -23.33
C GLU A 137 9.96 -39.12 -22.13
N ALA A 138 10.74 -40.21 -22.11
CA ALA A 138 11.73 -40.47 -21.06
C ALA A 138 12.79 -39.37 -21.00
N THR A 139 13.29 -38.90 -22.15
CA THR A 139 14.26 -37.79 -22.18
C THR A 139 13.65 -36.47 -21.72
N GLN A 140 12.37 -36.19 -22.05
CA GLN A 140 11.67 -34.99 -21.61
C GLN A 140 11.42 -35.00 -20.10
N LEU A 141 10.95 -36.13 -19.55
CA LEU A 141 10.76 -36.32 -18.12
C LEU A 141 12.08 -36.20 -17.35
N HIS A 142 13.17 -36.75 -17.88
CA HIS A 142 14.48 -36.59 -17.27
C HIS A 142 14.93 -35.13 -17.24
N LYS A 143 14.84 -34.41 -18.39
CA LYS A 143 15.15 -32.98 -18.48
C LYS A 143 14.31 -32.15 -17.52
N TRP A 144 13.01 -32.40 -17.48
CA TRP A 144 12.09 -31.74 -16.55
C TRP A 144 12.49 -32.00 -15.10
N SER A 145 12.79 -33.25 -14.74
CA SER A 145 13.25 -33.60 -13.39
C SER A 145 14.55 -32.90 -13.01
N THR A 146 15.52 -32.79 -13.93
CA THR A 146 16.77 -32.07 -13.68
C THR A 146 16.55 -30.57 -13.52
N GLU A 147 15.69 -29.97 -14.33
CA GLU A 147 15.34 -28.55 -14.22
C GLU A 147 14.57 -28.27 -12.91
N CYS A 148 13.62 -29.11 -12.53
CA CYS A 148 12.93 -28.99 -11.24
C CYS A 148 13.91 -29.08 -10.06
N LYS A 149 14.86 -30.02 -10.09
CA LYS A 149 15.89 -30.14 -9.05
C LYS A 149 16.79 -28.91 -9.00
N ARG A 150 17.23 -28.41 -10.16
CA ARG A 150 18.04 -27.20 -10.28
C ARG A 150 17.30 -25.96 -9.77
N LEU A 151 16.03 -25.78 -10.14
CA LEU A 151 15.21 -24.68 -9.64
C LEU A 151 15.02 -24.79 -8.13
N THR A 152 14.73 -25.98 -7.62
CA THR A 152 14.58 -26.22 -6.17
C THR A 152 15.85 -25.89 -5.41
N SER A 153 17.04 -26.25 -5.92
CA SER A 153 18.31 -25.90 -5.28
C SER A 153 18.56 -24.40 -5.31
N THR A 154 18.30 -23.72 -6.44
CA THR A 154 18.46 -22.26 -6.51
C THR A 154 17.49 -21.51 -5.59
N VAL A 155 16.25 -22.00 -5.44
CA VAL A 155 15.28 -21.41 -4.50
C VAL A 155 15.74 -21.60 -3.06
N ALA A 156 16.28 -22.77 -2.70
CA ALA A 156 16.83 -23.02 -1.38
C ALA A 156 18.05 -22.14 -1.07
N GLU A 157 18.96 -21.96 -2.03
CA GLU A 157 20.12 -21.05 -1.90
C GLU A 157 19.69 -19.59 -1.70
N LEU A 158 18.72 -19.11 -2.47
CA LEU A 158 18.18 -17.75 -2.35
C LEU A 158 17.44 -17.55 -1.02
N ALA A 159 16.65 -18.55 -0.58
CA ALA A 159 15.95 -18.52 0.69
C ALA A 159 16.96 -18.43 1.87
N GLN A 160 18.02 -19.23 1.84
CA GLN A 160 19.09 -19.17 2.85
C GLN A 160 19.82 -17.82 2.84
N ASN A 161 20.05 -17.22 1.65
CA ASN A 161 20.64 -15.89 1.55
C ASN A 161 19.74 -14.82 2.17
N ILE A 162 18.43 -14.87 1.88
CA ILE A 162 17.44 -13.95 2.46
C ILE A 162 17.39 -14.13 3.97
N GLU A 163 17.38 -15.37 4.48
CA GLU A 163 17.40 -15.66 5.92
C GLU A 163 18.64 -15.06 6.61
N PHE A 164 19.83 -15.21 6.03
CA PHE A 164 21.05 -14.59 6.53
C PHE A 164 20.96 -13.05 6.54
N ARG A 165 20.41 -12.45 5.47
CA ARG A 165 20.22 -11.00 5.38
C ARG A 165 19.20 -10.49 6.39
N VAL A 166 18.10 -11.22 6.60
CA VAL A 166 17.09 -10.94 7.62
C VAL A 166 17.70 -11.00 9.01
N ALA A 167 18.50 -12.02 9.32
CA ALA A 167 19.18 -12.15 10.61
C ALA A 167 20.18 -10.99 10.86
N ASN A 168 20.90 -10.55 9.82
CA ASN A 168 21.81 -9.40 9.92
C ASN A 168 21.05 -8.08 10.13
N LEU A 169 19.97 -7.84 9.37
CA LEU A 169 19.11 -6.66 9.56
C LEU A 169 18.44 -6.66 10.94
N GLU A 170 17.98 -7.82 11.42
CA GLU A 170 17.41 -7.97 12.77
C GLU A 170 18.45 -7.71 13.86
N GLN A 171 19.71 -8.11 13.65
CA GLN A 171 20.80 -7.79 14.57
C GLN A 171 21.17 -6.30 14.58
N GLN A 172 21.08 -5.61 13.44
CA GLN A 172 21.31 -4.16 13.34
C GLN A 172 20.16 -3.33 13.90
N ALA A 173 18.93 -3.83 13.77
CA ALA A 173 17.72 -3.20 14.32
C ALA A 173 17.56 -3.41 15.84
N LYS A 174 18.38 -4.29 16.46
CA LYS A 174 18.40 -4.43 17.92
C LYS A 174 18.75 -3.10 18.59
N PRO A 175 18.23 -2.86 19.81
CA PRO A 175 18.23 -1.56 20.48
C PRO A 175 19.62 -0.98 20.81
N THR A 176 20.71 -1.68 20.50
CA THR A 176 22.07 -1.16 20.60
C THR A 176 22.30 0.04 19.67
N GLY A 177 21.59 0.11 18.53
CA GLY A 177 21.60 1.29 17.65
C GLY A 177 20.87 2.49 18.24
N ILE A 178 19.78 2.23 18.97
CA ILE A 178 18.93 3.26 19.62
C ILE A 178 19.70 3.91 20.76
N SER A 179 20.39 3.12 21.60
CA SER A 179 21.23 3.64 22.68
C SER A 179 22.35 4.57 22.19
N ARG A 180 22.89 4.35 20.98
CA ARG A 180 23.90 5.24 20.39
C ARG A 180 23.31 6.57 19.91
N LEU A 181 22.10 6.53 19.35
CA LEU A 181 21.36 7.74 19.00
C LEU A 181 21.03 8.52 20.27
N ASP A 182 20.46 7.86 21.27
CA ASP A 182 20.07 8.45 22.55
C ASP A 182 21.26 9.14 23.23
N MET A 183 22.40 8.45 23.38
CA MET A 183 23.61 9.05 23.93
C MET A 183 24.11 10.27 23.14
N SER A 184 23.94 10.27 21.82
CA SER A 184 24.32 11.40 20.98
C SER A 184 23.32 12.55 21.05
N VAL A 185 22.03 12.28 21.27
CA VAL A 185 20.99 13.30 21.45
C VAL A 185 21.13 13.90 22.83
N ASP A 186 21.28 13.08 23.87
CA ASP A 186 21.46 13.50 25.26
C ASP A 186 22.69 14.40 25.40
N GLY A 187 23.85 13.98 24.88
CA GLY A 187 25.07 14.80 24.94
C GLY A 187 24.99 16.12 24.16
N LEU A 188 24.08 16.20 23.18
CA LEU A 188 23.87 17.37 22.34
C LEU A 188 22.89 18.34 23.01
N LEU A 189 21.80 17.83 23.57
CA LEU A 189 20.88 18.60 24.42
C LEU A 189 21.58 19.16 25.66
N GLU A 190 22.48 18.39 26.29
CA GLU A 190 23.31 18.89 27.39
C GLU A 190 24.22 20.06 26.98
N SER A 191 24.63 20.13 25.70
CA SER A 191 25.43 21.23 25.19
C SER A 191 24.60 22.50 24.98
N ASP A 192 23.37 22.34 24.50
CA ASP A 192 22.41 23.43 24.33
C ASP A 192 21.95 23.95 25.70
N ASP A 193 21.70 23.08 26.69
CA ASP A 193 21.37 23.46 28.07
C ASP A 193 22.48 24.29 28.73
N LYS A 194 23.76 23.96 28.46
CA LYS A 194 24.90 24.75 28.93
C LYS A 194 24.88 26.15 28.32
N LEU A 195 24.55 26.28 27.04
CA LEU A 195 24.40 27.56 26.35
C LEU A 195 23.21 28.35 26.89
N LEU A 196 22.06 27.72 27.12
CA LEU A 196 20.89 28.38 27.73
C LEU A 196 21.19 28.84 29.17
N SER A 197 21.98 28.08 29.92
CA SER A 197 22.40 28.48 31.27
C SER A 197 23.36 29.67 31.27
N SER A 198 24.22 29.81 30.25
CA SER A 198 25.08 30.99 30.11
C SER A 198 24.28 32.20 29.62
N LEU A 199 23.30 31.98 28.74
CA LEU A 199 22.33 32.98 28.31
C LEU A 199 21.54 33.56 29.48
N GLN A 200 21.06 32.68 30.37
CA GLN A 200 20.35 33.08 31.57
C GLN A 200 21.24 33.96 32.45
N LYS A 201 22.50 33.58 32.68
CA LYS A 201 23.44 34.42 33.46
C LYS A 201 23.64 35.80 32.82
N LEU A 202 23.82 35.85 31.50
CA LEU A 202 23.96 37.11 30.77
C LEU A 202 22.68 37.96 30.89
N GLY A 203 21.51 37.34 30.86
CA GLY A 203 20.24 38.03 31.08
C GLY A 203 20.15 38.65 32.48
N TRP A 204 20.62 37.96 33.52
CA TRP A 204 20.65 38.49 34.88
C TRP A 204 21.65 39.65 35.03
N GLU A 205 22.77 39.59 34.32
CA GLU A 205 23.75 40.68 34.26
C GLU A 205 23.22 41.91 33.50
N LEU A 206 22.22 41.72 32.63
CA LEU A 206 21.60 42.79 31.84
C LEU A 206 20.39 43.44 32.51
N GLU A 207 19.65 42.67 33.31
CA GLU A 207 18.43 43.12 34.00
C GLU A 207 18.75 43.95 35.26
N THR A 208 19.97 43.88 35.78
CA THR A 208 20.43 44.83 36.79
C THR A 208 20.78 46.15 36.13
N GLU A 209 19.82 47.09 36.06
CA GLU A 209 20.13 48.52 35.94
C GLU A 209 21.15 48.87 37.03
N ASP A 210 22.24 49.54 36.67
CA ASP A 210 23.35 49.80 37.58
C ASP A 210 22.86 50.76 38.69
N PRO A 211 22.63 50.29 39.93
CA PRO A 211 22.03 51.10 40.98
C PRO A 211 22.95 52.28 41.35
N GLU A 212 24.23 52.19 40.99
CA GLU A 212 25.18 53.28 41.14
C GLU A 212 24.85 54.49 40.25
N GLU A 213 24.22 54.29 39.08
CA GLU A 213 23.86 55.38 38.16
C GLU A 213 22.72 56.23 38.73
N ASP A 214 21.64 55.61 39.22
CA ASP A 214 20.52 56.34 39.86
C ASP A 214 20.96 57.05 41.14
N GLU A 215 21.75 56.38 41.98
CA GLU A 215 22.33 57.01 43.15
C GLU A 215 23.23 58.19 42.78
N SER A 216 23.94 58.11 41.64
CA SER A 216 24.80 59.20 41.17
C SER A 216 24.00 60.42 40.69
N VAL A 217 22.81 60.21 40.08
CA VAL A 217 21.88 61.29 39.70
C VAL A 217 21.34 62.00 40.93
N GLU A 218 20.91 61.24 41.93
CA GLU A 218 20.38 61.82 43.17
C GLU A 218 21.46 62.61 43.92
N LYS A 219 22.66 62.03 44.07
CA LYS A 219 23.82 62.71 44.68
C LYS A 219 24.18 63.99 43.92
N LEU A 220 24.16 63.96 42.58
CA LEU A 220 24.42 65.13 41.74
C LEU A 220 23.38 66.24 41.96
N ARG A 221 22.08 65.89 41.98
CA ARG A 221 20.99 66.84 42.25
C ARG A 221 21.12 67.43 43.66
N GLU A 222 21.46 66.62 44.65
CA GLU A 222 21.67 67.09 46.02
C GLU A 222 22.85 68.07 46.14
N ILE A 223 23.99 67.77 45.48
CA ILE A 223 25.16 68.66 45.47
C ILE A 223 24.85 69.97 44.75
N CYS A 224 24.14 69.93 43.61
CA CYS A 224 23.69 71.14 42.90
C CYS A 224 22.74 71.99 43.75
N ALA A 225 21.77 71.38 44.45
CA ALA A 225 20.89 72.10 45.37
C ALA A 225 21.68 72.78 46.51
N ARG A 226 22.69 72.08 47.06
CA ARG A 226 23.58 72.62 48.09
C ARG A 226 24.44 73.77 47.56
N LEU A 227 24.93 73.67 46.33
CA LEU A 227 25.69 74.72 45.65
C LEU A 227 24.83 75.97 45.39
N ILE A 228 23.57 75.80 44.96
CA ILE A 228 22.60 76.90 44.81
C ILE A 228 22.40 77.60 46.14
N LYS A 229 22.18 76.84 47.23
CA LYS A 229 22.03 77.42 48.57
C LYS A 229 23.25 78.25 48.98
N PHE A 230 24.47 77.70 48.84
CA PHE A 230 25.69 78.42 49.23
C PHE A 230 25.99 79.62 48.35
N THR A 231 25.72 79.56 47.05
CA THR A 231 25.91 80.70 46.14
C THR A 231 24.95 81.83 46.46
N VAL A 232 23.67 81.53 46.70
CA VAL A 232 22.68 82.52 47.15
C VAL A 232 23.10 83.15 48.47
N GLU A 233 23.45 82.35 49.48
CA GLU A 233 23.91 82.85 50.79
C GLU A 233 25.19 83.71 50.66
N THR A 234 26.13 83.31 49.80
CA THR A 234 27.38 84.07 49.55
C THR A 234 27.12 85.39 48.84
N ILE A 235 26.25 85.40 47.83
CA ILE A 235 25.89 86.64 47.12
C ILE A 235 25.14 87.58 48.07
N ARG A 236 24.21 87.05 48.87
CA ARG A 236 23.47 87.85 49.86
C ARG A 236 24.38 88.50 50.88
N THR A 237 25.26 87.72 51.51
CA THR A 237 26.23 88.23 52.50
C THR A 237 27.23 89.22 51.91
N LYS A 238 27.65 89.04 50.64
CA LYS A 238 28.47 90.02 49.92
C LYS A 238 27.72 91.32 49.65
N LEU A 239 26.44 91.23 49.26
CA LEU A 239 25.60 92.39 49.01
C LEU A 239 25.36 93.19 50.29
N ASP A 240 25.01 92.51 51.39
CA ASP A 240 24.85 93.10 52.72
C ASP A 240 26.14 93.80 53.17
N ARG A 241 27.29 93.17 52.93
CA ARG A 241 28.59 93.75 53.24
C ARG A 241 28.85 95.02 52.43
N ILE A 242 28.63 95.00 51.11
CA ILE A 242 28.87 96.16 50.24
C ILE A 242 27.90 97.29 50.58
N PHE A 243 26.63 96.98 50.87
CA PHE A 243 25.64 97.95 51.32
C PHE A 243 26.08 98.63 52.61
N LEU A 244 26.48 97.87 53.63
CA LEU A 244 26.98 98.42 54.90
C LEU A 244 28.30 99.19 54.74
N GLU A 245 29.22 98.72 53.89
CA GLU A 245 30.47 99.42 53.56
C GLU A 245 30.20 100.75 52.84
N SER A 246 29.22 100.80 51.94
CA SER A 246 28.81 102.01 51.23
C SER A 246 28.17 103.03 52.18
N LEU A 247 27.32 102.58 53.11
CA LEU A 247 26.76 103.43 54.16
C LEU A 247 27.85 103.97 55.10
N HIS A 248 28.83 103.14 55.46
CA HIS A 248 29.98 103.55 56.26
C HIS A 248 30.88 104.54 55.50
N ALA A 249 31.09 104.35 54.20
CA ALA A 249 31.87 105.25 53.35
C ALA A 249 31.16 106.60 53.13
N ALA A 250 29.85 106.60 52.89
CA ALA A 250 29.01 107.79 52.79
C ALA A 250 29.01 108.60 54.10
N ARG A 251 28.95 107.91 55.25
CA ARG A 251 29.03 108.53 56.58
C ARG A 251 30.41 109.11 56.90
N ARG A 252 31.49 108.56 56.35
CA ARG A 252 32.86 109.09 56.53
C ARG A 252 33.18 110.27 55.60
N SER A 253 32.55 110.32 54.43
CA SER A 253 32.75 111.36 53.42
C SER A 253 31.87 112.60 53.67
N SER A 254 30.67 112.44 54.21
CA SER A 254 29.83 113.56 54.68
C SER A 254 30.03 113.84 56.17
N ARG A 255 30.72 114.93 56.50
CA ARG A 255 30.83 115.42 57.89
C ARG A 255 29.76 116.46 58.26
N GLN A 256 28.85 116.85 57.35
CA GLN A 256 27.82 117.87 57.66
C GLN A 256 26.40 117.72 57.07
N GLU A 257 26.10 116.81 56.13
CA GLU A 257 24.71 116.54 55.75
C GLU A 257 24.47 115.03 55.59
N SER A 258 23.58 114.47 56.42
CA SER A 258 23.12 113.10 56.27
C SER A 258 22.73 112.85 54.80
N PRO A 259 23.11 111.71 54.18
CA PRO A 259 22.61 111.39 52.84
C PRO A 259 21.08 111.50 52.86
N PRO A 260 20.46 112.09 51.83
CA PRO A 260 19.01 112.24 51.79
C PRO A 260 18.39 110.86 51.97
N GLN A 261 17.56 110.75 52.99
CA GLN A 261 17.00 109.47 53.44
C GLN A 261 16.24 108.74 52.33
N GLN A 262 15.79 109.50 51.32
CA GLN A 262 15.15 109.03 50.10
C GLN A 262 16.08 108.18 49.19
N ASP A 263 17.37 108.52 49.11
CA ASP A 263 18.33 107.75 48.31
C ASP A 263 18.65 106.41 48.99
N VAL A 264 18.71 106.41 50.33
CA VAL A 264 18.92 105.18 51.11
C VAL A 264 17.72 104.24 51.00
N THR A 265 16.50 104.77 51.00
CA THR A 265 15.29 103.96 50.80
C THR A 265 15.20 103.42 49.37
N ALA A 266 15.56 104.21 48.35
CA ALA A 266 15.60 103.75 46.97
C ALA A 266 16.64 102.63 46.77
N LEU A 267 17.85 102.79 47.31
CA LEU A 267 18.89 101.75 47.31
C LEU A 267 18.46 100.50 48.07
N GLN A 268 17.70 100.64 49.16
CA GLN A 268 17.16 99.50 49.90
C GLN A 268 16.11 98.73 49.08
N GLU A 269 15.19 99.44 48.41
CA GLU A 269 14.20 98.81 47.51
C GLU A 269 14.87 98.10 46.32
N GLU A 270 15.92 98.68 45.74
CA GLU A 270 16.71 98.06 44.68
C GLU A 270 17.43 96.79 45.17
N VAL A 271 17.99 96.81 46.39
CA VAL A 271 18.63 95.65 47.03
C VAL A 271 17.61 94.55 47.33
N GLU A 272 16.42 94.92 47.82
CA GLU A 272 15.31 93.99 48.05
C GLU A 272 14.80 93.35 46.74
N SER A 273 14.73 94.13 45.66
CA SER A 273 14.46 93.61 44.32
C SER A 273 15.53 92.60 43.88
N LEU A 274 16.81 92.94 44.06
CA LEU A 274 17.92 92.06 43.72
C LEU A 274 17.88 90.74 44.52
N PHE A 275 17.47 90.77 45.79
CA PHE A 275 17.31 89.55 46.61
C PHE A 275 16.29 88.56 46.07
N SER A 276 15.27 89.05 45.37
CA SER A 276 14.27 88.20 44.71
C SER A 276 14.83 87.54 43.44
N GLU A 277 15.75 88.20 42.75
CA GLU A 277 16.36 87.73 41.50
C GLU A 277 17.55 86.80 41.71
N ILE A 278 18.27 86.92 42.84
CA ILE A 278 19.48 86.12 43.13
C ILE A 278 19.20 84.61 43.12
N LEU A 279 18.06 84.16 43.65
CA LEU A 279 17.75 82.72 43.71
C LEU A 279 17.47 82.13 42.31
N PRO A 280 16.55 82.67 41.49
CA PRO A 280 16.34 82.21 40.11
C PRO A 280 17.61 82.24 39.26
N VAL A 281 18.43 83.29 39.37
CA VAL A 281 19.67 83.41 38.58
C VAL A 281 20.72 82.41 39.04
N ALA A 282 20.87 82.18 40.35
CA ALA A 282 21.79 81.18 40.88
C ALA A 282 21.36 79.76 40.49
N GLN A 283 20.05 79.48 40.51
CA GLN A 283 19.50 78.22 40.05
C GLN A 283 19.82 77.98 38.57
N MET A 284 19.47 78.93 37.68
CA MET A 284 19.79 78.81 36.25
C MET A 284 21.29 78.67 36.00
N SER A 285 22.13 79.42 36.71
CA SER A 285 23.58 79.37 36.54
C SER A 285 24.16 78.00 36.94
N VAL A 286 23.69 77.42 38.06
CA VAL A 286 24.19 76.12 38.53
C VAL A 286 23.66 74.99 37.65
N GLU A 287 22.39 75.06 37.25
CA GLU A 287 21.78 74.09 36.34
C GLU A 287 22.53 74.05 35.01
N GLN A 288 22.81 75.22 34.40
CA GLN A 288 23.44 75.29 33.09
C GLN A 288 24.94 74.99 33.12
N GLN A 289 25.67 75.33 34.18
CA GLN A 289 27.12 75.08 34.28
C GLN A 289 27.46 73.67 34.75
N TYR A 290 26.64 73.06 35.61
CA TYR A 290 27.00 71.83 36.31
C TYR A 290 25.98 70.71 36.14
N LEU A 291 24.68 70.98 36.24
CA LEU A 291 23.66 69.92 36.19
C LEU A 291 23.49 69.37 34.76
N GLU A 292 23.24 70.25 33.78
CA GLU A 292 23.02 69.81 32.39
C GLU A 292 24.22 69.09 31.78
N PRO A 293 25.48 69.57 31.92
CA PRO A 293 26.63 68.85 31.37
C PRO A 293 26.88 67.51 32.05
N ALA A 294 26.64 67.41 33.36
CA ALA A 294 26.79 66.17 34.09
C ALA A 294 25.70 65.16 33.71
N LEU A 295 24.45 65.59 33.55
CA LEU A 295 23.36 64.76 33.03
C LEU A 295 23.64 64.29 31.59
N LYS A 296 24.17 65.16 30.72
CA LYS A 296 24.61 64.76 29.37
C LYS A 296 25.70 63.70 29.42
N SER A 297 26.72 63.88 30.25
CA SER A 297 27.79 62.89 30.42
C SER A 297 27.29 61.55 30.98
N LEU A 298 26.29 61.59 31.86
CA LEU A 298 25.65 60.39 32.38
C LEU A 298 24.77 59.73 31.31
N SER A 299 24.04 60.51 30.52
CA SER A 299 23.26 59.99 29.39
C SER A 299 24.15 59.36 28.32
N GLU A 300 25.36 59.86 28.12
CA GLU A 300 26.35 59.26 27.21
C GLU A 300 26.87 57.92 27.76
N LYS A 301 27.05 57.80 29.09
CA LYS A 301 27.37 56.52 29.74
C LYS A 301 26.22 55.53 29.69
N ASN A 302 24.98 56.00 29.90
CA ASN A 302 23.78 55.19 29.69
C ASN A 302 23.63 54.78 28.22
N GLY A 303 24.03 55.63 27.27
CA GLY A 303 24.15 55.24 25.87
C GLY A 303 25.11 54.06 25.67
N GLN A 304 26.21 54.01 26.42
CA GLN A 304 27.15 52.88 26.39
C GLN A 304 26.59 51.61 27.04
N SER A 305 25.87 51.71 28.17
CA SER A 305 25.19 50.55 28.77
C SER A 305 24.10 50.02 27.81
N VAL A 306 23.32 50.89 27.18
CA VAL A 306 22.35 50.52 26.14
C VAL A 306 23.04 49.83 24.96
N THR A 307 24.19 50.32 24.47
CA THR A 307 24.92 49.60 23.40
C THR A 307 25.39 48.22 23.83
N ARG A 308 25.87 48.05 25.08
CA ARG A 308 26.22 46.73 25.62
C ARG A 308 25.00 45.82 25.72
N THR A 309 23.85 46.35 26.13
CA THR A 309 22.60 45.60 26.17
C THR A 309 22.15 45.19 24.77
N SER A 310 22.29 46.08 23.78
CA SER A 310 21.98 45.77 22.38
C SER A 310 22.90 44.68 21.83
N GLU A 311 24.20 44.74 22.09
CA GLU A 311 25.16 43.71 21.68
C GLU A 311 24.87 42.37 22.36
N ALA A 312 24.52 42.39 23.65
CA ALA A 312 24.12 41.20 24.40
C ALA A 312 22.81 40.59 23.86
N ILE A 313 21.80 41.41 23.53
CA ILE A 313 20.54 40.95 22.92
C ILE A 313 20.80 40.34 21.55
N ILE A 314 21.64 40.95 20.71
CA ILE A 314 22.02 40.38 19.40
C ILE A 314 22.71 39.02 19.58
N TYR A 315 23.61 38.90 20.56
CA TYR A 315 24.24 37.62 20.89
C TYR A 315 23.22 36.60 21.38
N ILE A 316 22.26 37.02 22.21
CA ILE A 316 21.17 36.17 22.70
C ILE A 316 20.32 35.65 21.54
N ASP A 317 19.95 36.53 20.61
CA ASP A 317 19.18 36.21 19.41
C ASP A 317 19.92 35.18 18.53
N GLN A 318 21.21 35.43 18.24
CA GLN A 318 22.05 34.49 17.49
C GLN A 318 22.18 33.11 18.17
N CYS A 319 22.25 33.08 19.50
CA CYS A 319 22.30 31.85 20.27
C CYS A 319 20.99 31.07 20.20
N LEU A 320 19.85 31.76 20.29
CA LEU A 320 18.53 31.15 20.15
C LEU A 320 18.29 30.63 18.72
N ASP A 321 18.67 31.41 17.71
CA ASP A 321 18.63 30.97 16.30
C ASP A 321 19.49 29.72 16.09
N TYR A 322 20.69 29.67 16.67
CA TYR A 322 21.56 28.50 16.61
C TYR A 322 20.87 27.27 17.22
N VAL A 323 20.30 27.39 18.43
CA VAL A 323 19.60 26.27 19.09
C VAL A 323 18.38 25.83 18.28
N LEU A 324 17.61 26.75 17.71
CA LEU A 324 16.44 26.43 16.87
C LEU A 324 16.83 25.70 15.58
N ASP A 325 17.82 26.21 14.83
CA ASP A 325 18.33 25.56 13.62
C ASP A 325 18.91 24.19 13.95
N HIS A 326 19.66 24.09 15.05
CA HIS A 326 20.21 22.83 15.52
C HIS A 326 19.14 21.80 15.87
N LEU A 327 18.13 22.18 16.66
CA LEU A 327 16.98 21.32 16.99
C LEU A 327 16.19 20.91 15.75
N SER A 328 16.03 21.81 14.77
CA SER A 328 15.35 21.49 13.51
C SER A 328 16.10 20.40 12.73
N ARG A 329 17.43 20.52 12.58
CA ARG A 329 18.29 19.52 11.91
C ARG A 329 18.31 18.19 12.67
N LEU A 330 18.33 18.25 14.00
CA LEU A 330 18.27 17.07 14.86
C LEU A 330 16.93 16.35 14.65
N SER A 331 15.82 17.09 14.64
CA SER A 331 14.48 16.53 14.41
C SER A 331 14.36 15.89 13.02
N GLU A 332 14.91 16.52 11.97
CA GLU A 332 14.92 15.96 10.62
C GLU A 332 15.73 14.66 10.58
N ARG A 333 16.88 14.62 11.28
CA ARG A 333 17.70 13.41 11.37
C ARG A 333 17.01 12.29 12.13
N ILE A 334 16.33 12.60 13.24
CA ILE A 334 15.53 11.61 13.98
C ILE A 334 14.38 11.10 13.11
N SER A 335 13.66 11.98 12.42
CA SER A 335 12.57 11.58 11.52
C SER A 335 13.06 10.66 10.39
N LYS A 336 14.19 11.00 9.75
CA LYS A 336 14.84 10.13 8.76
C LYS A 336 15.25 8.78 9.35
N TYR A 337 15.81 8.77 10.57
CA TYR A 337 16.18 7.54 11.26
C TYR A 337 14.96 6.68 11.58
N GLN A 338 13.87 7.27 12.07
CA GLN A 338 12.60 6.58 12.32
C GLN A 338 12.01 6.00 11.03
N ALA A 339 12.00 6.78 9.93
CA ALA A 339 11.55 6.30 8.63
C ALA A 339 12.41 5.11 8.12
N HIS A 340 13.72 5.14 8.34
CA HIS A 340 14.60 4.01 8.04
C HIS A 340 14.31 2.80 8.93
N GLN A 341 14.02 3.01 10.21
CA GLN A 341 13.63 1.93 11.13
C GLN A 341 12.31 1.28 10.71
N ASP A 342 11.31 2.07 10.31
CA ASP A 342 10.03 1.56 9.82
C ASP A 342 10.19 0.84 8.47
N ALA A 343 11.00 1.38 7.55
CA ALA A 343 11.32 0.73 6.28
C ALA A 343 12.04 -0.61 6.48
N THR A 344 13.00 -0.68 7.40
CA THR A 344 13.69 -1.94 7.70
C THR A 344 12.76 -2.95 8.39
N ALA A 345 11.87 -2.51 9.28
CA ALA A 345 10.86 -3.36 9.90
C ALA A 345 9.87 -3.93 8.86
N THR A 346 9.37 -3.10 7.93
CA THR A 346 8.46 -3.55 6.86
C THR A 346 9.14 -4.54 5.92
N ILE A 347 10.38 -4.28 5.48
CA ILE A 347 11.18 -5.22 4.68
C ILE A 347 11.39 -6.53 5.43
N LEU A 348 11.68 -6.48 6.72
CA LEU A 348 11.88 -7.66 7.55
C LEU A 348 10.59 -8.49 7.67
N THR A 349 9.42 -7.84 7.86
CA THR A 349 8.13 -8.53 7.88
C THR A 349 7.78 -9.16 6.53
N ALA A 350 8.00 -8.45 5.42
CA ALA A 350 7.77 -8.96 4.07
C ALA A 350 8.70 -10.14 3.74
N ALA A 351 9.99 -10.02 4.06
CA ALA A 351 10.96 -11.10 3.87
C ALA A 351 10.61 -12.34 4.71
N LYS A 352 10.11 -12.17 5.94
CA LYS A 352 9.62 -13.29 6.77
C LYS A 352 8.34 -13.90 6.20
N ALA A 353 7.44 -13.11 5.60
CA ALA A 353 6.24 -13.61 4.94
C ALA A 353 6.58 -14.43 3.69
N GLU A 354 7.50 -13.93 2.85
CA GLU A 354 7.98 -14.65 1.66
C GLU A 354 8.70 -15.95 2.04
N LEU A 355 9.54 -15.94 3.07
CA LEU A 355 10.21 -17.15 3.56
C LEU A 355 9.23 -18.19 4.15
N ALA A 356 8.08 -17.73 4.68
CA ALA A 356 7.02 -18.61 5.17
C ALA A 356 6.17 -19.23 4.04
N THR A 357 6.20 -18.67 2.83
CA THR A 357 5.53 -19.28 1.68
C THR A 357 6.36 -20.47 1.18
N HIS A 358 5.94 -21.67 1.57
CA HIS A 358 6.54 -22.90 1.05
C HIS A 358 6.12 -23.07 -0.41
N VAL A 359 7.10 -23.08 -1.33
CA VAL A 359 6.86 -23.47 -2.73
C VAL A 359 6.38 -24.93 -2.73
N GLU A 360 5.10 -25.15 -3.01
CA GLU A 360 4.55 -26.50 -3.17
C GLU A 360 5.34 -27.23 -4.25
N SER A 361 6.00 -28.32 -3.84
CA SER A 361 6.79 -29.16 -4.74
C SER A 361 5.85 -29.81 -5.78
N PRO A 362 6.16 -29.73 -7.08
CA PRO A 362 5.31 -30.27 -8.16
C PRO A 362 5.16 -31.81 -8.12
N ALA A 363 5.84 -32.50 -7.20
CA ALA A 363 5.67 -33.94 -6.99
C ALA A 363 4.34 -34.32 -6.33
N ALA A 364 3.65 -33.38 -5.67
CA ALA A 364 2.33 -33.64 -5.05
C ALA A 364 1.17 -33.51 -6.05
N ALA A 365 1.28 -32.61 -7.04
CA ALA A 365 0.25 -32.39 -8.06
C ALA A 365 0.10 -33.57 -9.04
N ALA A 366 1.21 -34.25 -9.37
CA ALA A 366 1.20 -35.39 -10.28
C ALA A 366 0.44 -36.62 -9.76
N LYS A 367 0.14 -36.70 -8.45
CA LYS A 367 -0.65 -37.80 -7.86
C LYS A 367 -2.16 -37.56 -7.92
N THR A 368 -2.61 -36.32 -8.09
CA THR A 368 -4.03 -35.97 -8.10
C THR A 368 -4.64 -36.01 -9.51
N GLU A 369 -3.84 -35.84 -10.57
CA GLU A 369 -4.33 -35.85 -11.96
C GLU A 369 -4.43 -37.24 -12.60
N GLN A 370 -3.97 -38.31 -11.95
CA GLN A 370 -4.07 -39.69 -12.48
C GLN A 370 -5.43 -40.37 -12.22
N GLN A 371 -6.38 -39.72 -11.54
CA GLN A 371 -7.67 -40.35 -11.19
C GLN A 371 -8.87 -39.93 -12.05
N SER A 372 -8.72 -39.03 -13.03
CA SER A 372 -9.86 -38.51 -13.82
C SER A 372 -9.76 -38.67 -15.35
N ALA A 373 -8.85 -39.51 -15.85
CA ALA A 373 -8.74 -39.80 -17.29
C ALA A 373 -9.04 -41.27 -17.62
N THR A 374 -10.30 -41.70 -17.45
CA THR A 374 -10.83 -42.86 -18.18
C THR A 374 -12.10 -42.45 -18.91
N PHE A 375 -12.15 -42.83 -20.20
CA PHE A 375 -13.25 -42.65 -21.17
C PHE A 375 -13.36 -41.30 -21.89
N ALA A 376 -12.56 -41.12 -22.95
CA ALA A 376 -13.07 -40.70 -24.27
C ALA A 376 -11.97 -40.80 -25.34
N SER A 377 -12.06 -41.80 -26.23
CA SER A 377 -11.27 -41.86 -27.46
C SER A 377 -11.83 -40.88 -28.50
N PRO A 378 -11.01 -40.09 -29.23
CA PRO A 378 -11.51 -39.26 -30.31
C PRO A 378 -11.50 -40.06 -31.63
N VAL A 379 -12.68 -40.51 -32.05
CA VAL A 379 -12.89 -41.04 -33.41
C VAL A 379 -12.79 -39.91 -34.41
N ARG A 380 -11.75 -40.02 -35.25
CA ARG A 380 -11.35 -39.11 -36.32
C ARG A 380 -12.33 -39.19 -37.50
N ARG A 381 -13.24 -38.21 -37.66
CA ARG A 381 -14.00 -38.03 -38.91
C ARG A 381 -13.12 -37.36 -39.97
N ARG A 382 -12.68 -38.14 -40.96
CA ARG A 382 -12.19 -37.67 -42.26
C ARG A 382 -13.34 -37.03 -43.03
N ARG A 383 -13.18 -35.78 -43.48
CA ARG A 383 -13.87 -35.23 -44.65
C ARG A 383 -12.82 -34.93 -45.72
N SER A 384 -13.01 -35.48 -46.90
CA SER A 384 -12.21 -35.24 -48.10
C SER A 384 -13.11 -34.74 -49.23
N SER A 385 -12.94 -33.48 -49.60
CA SER A 385 -13.17 -32.90 -50.94
C SER A 385 -12.70 -31.45 -50.80
N GLY A 386 -11.56 -31.03 -51.34
CA GLY A 386 -11.23 -30.98 -52.76
C GLY A 386 -10.96 -29.51 -53.06
N GLY A 387 -9.80 -29.18 -53.62
CA GLY A 387 -9.48 -27.78 -53.97
C GLY A 387 -8.03 -27.40 -53.75
N VAL A 388 -7.22 -27.75 -54.74
CA VAL A 388 -5.99 -27.11 -55.21
C VAL A 388 -5.64 -25.76 -54.54
N SER A 389 -4.44 -25.74 -53.95
CA SER A 389 -3.57 -24.55 -53.85
C SER A 389 -2.33 -24.89 -54.68
N PRO A 390 -1.52 -23.94 -55.21
CA PRO A 390 -0.79 -23.02 -54.34
C PRO A 390 -0.39 -21.66 -54.96
N VAL A 391 0.34 -20.87 -54.16
CA VAL A 391 1.51 -20.04 -54.54
C VAL A 391 1.39 -18.54 -54.20
N ARG A 392 2.14 -18.20 -53.13
CA ARG A 392 3.02 -17.03 -52.93
C ARG A 392 2.43 -15.61 -52.85
N GLN A 393 2.80 -15.00 -51.71
CA GLN A 393 3.54 -13.73 -51.51
C GLN A 393 2.75 -12.73 -50.66
N ARG A 394 3.32 -11.83 -49.87
CA ARG A 394 4.60 -11.64 -49.16
C ARG A 394 4.42 -10.26 -48.49
N ILE A 395 5.06 -10.02 -47.34
CA ILE A 395 5.40 -8.70 -46.75
C ILE A 395 4.22 -7.82 -46.24
N THR A 396 4.19 -7.48 -44.95
CA THR A 396 4.67 -6.20 -44.37
C THR A 396 4.12 -5.95 -42.97
N ARG A 397 5.04 -5.51 -42.09
CA ARG A 397 4.84 -4.63 -40.92
C ARG A 397 3.66 -3.66 -41.04
N ARG A 398 2.83 -3.53 -39.98
CA ARG A 398 2.76 -2.34 -39.08
C ARG A 398 1.51 -2.39 -38.18
N ARG A 399 1.73 -2.06 -36.91
CA ARG A 399 0.94 -1.20 -35.98
C ARG A 399 -0.55 -1.48 -35.69
N SER A 400 -0.79 -1.41 -34.38
CA SER A 400 -1.88 -0.79 -33.60
C SER A 400 -3.11 -1.62 -33.17
N SER A 401 -3.21 -1.69 -31.83
CA SER A 401 -4.37 -1.40 -30.96
C SER A 401 -5.60 -2.33 -30.95
N GLY A 402 -5.94 -2.77 -29.73
CA GLY A 402 -7.19 -3.41 -29.31
C GLY A 402 -6.92 -4.32 -28.11
N ARG A 403 -6.74 -3.80 -26.90
CA ARG A 403 -7.78 -3.59 -25.86
C ARG A 403 -8.57 -4.86 -25.58
N PHE A 404 -8.16 -5.60 -24.54
CA PHE A 404 -8.99 -6.47 -23.73
C PHE A 404 -8.57 -6.28 -22.28
N ASP A 405 -9.52 -5.83 -21.47
CA ASP A 405 -9.46 -5.76 -20.02
C ASP A 405 -9.33 -7.19 -19.46
N ASP A 406 -8.34 -7.44 -18.61
CA ASP A 406 -8.51 -8.32 -17.45
C ASP A 406 -7.43 -8.01 -16.40
N VAL A 407 -7.85 -8.04 -15.16
CA VAL A 407 -7.16 -7.53 -13.97
C VAL A 407 -5.99 -8.43 -13.60
N GLY A 408 -4.76 -7.91 -13.75
CA GLY A 408 -3.54 -8.61 -13.37
C GLY A 408 -2.29 -7.90 -13.85
N GLY A 409 -2.04 -6.67 -13.38
CA GLY A 409 -0.78 -5.98 -13.64
C GLY A 409 0.40 -6.64 -12.91
N PRO A 410 1.61 -6.68 -13.50
CA PRO A 410 2.81 -7.22 -12.86
C PRO A 410 3.24 -6.38 -11.64
N PRO A 411 3.90 -7.00 -10.63
CA PRO A 411 4.18 -6.40 -9.32
C PRO A 411 5.07 -5.15 -9.35
N LEU A 412 5.68 -4.82 -10.49
CA LEU A 412 6.44 -3.60 -10.70
C LEU A 412 5.54 -2.36 -10.69
N ASP A 413 4.31 -2.47 -11.22
CA ASP A 413 3.39 -1.33 -11.30
C ASP A 413 2.82 -0.99 -9.92
N THR A 414 2.59 -1.99 -9.07
CA THR A 414 2.30 -1.78 -7.64
C THR A 414 3.45 -1.16 -6.87
N ILE A 415 4.71 -1.49 -7.23
CA ILE A 415 5.88 -0.86 -6.62
C ILE A 415 5.99 0.62 -7.06
N LEU A 416 5.66 0.91 -8.32
CA LEU A 416 5.66 2.27 -8.86
C LEU A 416 4.54 3.14 -8.27
N ASP A 417 3.35 2.57 -8.04
CA ASP A 417 2.25 3.23 -7.32
C ASP A 417 2.58 3.47 -5.83
N HIS A 418 3.31 2.56 -5.18
CA HIS A 418 3.76 2.73 -3.80
C HIS A 418 4.93 3.72 -3.63
N LEU A 419 5.66 4.04 -4.71
CA LEU A 419 6.79 4.98 -4.70
C LEU A 419 6.40 6.45 -4.94
N ALA A 420 5.09 6.78 -5.00
CA ALA A 420 4.56 8.14 -5.07
C ALA A 420 5.19 9.04 -6.16
N LEU A 421 5.54 8.48 -7.32
CA LEU A 421 5.82 9.24 -8.54
C LEU A 421 4.54 9.34 -9.38
N SER A 422 3.50 9.96 -8.84
CA SER A 422 2.36 10.39 -9.65
C SER A 422 2.75 11.68 -10.37
N LEU A 423 3.02 11.58 -11.69
CA LEU A 423 2.69 12.69 -12.56
C LEU A 423 1.17 12.88 -12.47
N VAL A 424 0.77 14.02 -11.92
CA VAL A 424 -0.55 14.60 -12.09
C VAL A 424 -0.81 14.75 -13.59
N PRO A 425 -1.99 14.33 -14.08
CA PRO A 425 -2.70 15.16 -15.02
C PRO A 425 -4.05 15.55 -14.42
N ASP A 426 -4.19 16.87 -14.39
CA ASP A 426 -5.36 17.67 -14.06
C ASP A 426 -6.64 17.25 -14.80
N GLU A 427 -7.77 17.44 -14.08
CA GLU A 427 -9.08 17.95 -14.58
C GLU A 427 -10.08 16.95 -15.23
N PRO A 428 -11.43 17.20 -15.19
CA PRO A 428 -12.31 16.64 -14.16
C PRO A 428 -13.63 16.01 -14.71
N MET A 429 -14.49 15.55 -13.76
CA MET A 429 -15.94 15.29 -13.82
C MET A 429 -16.50 14.10 -14.63
N MET A 430 -17.20 13.19 -13.92
CA MET A 430 -18.68 13.05 -13.90
C MET A 430 -19.12 11.74 -13.20
N PRO A 431 -20.07 11.75 -12.24
CA PRO A 431 -20.70 10.54 -11.72
C PRO A 431 -21.96 10.16 -12.52
N VAL A 432 -22.05 8.91 -12.96
CA VAL A 432 -23.24 8.32 -13.58
C VAL A 432 -24.13 7.72 -12.48
N THR A 433 -25.35 8.22 -12.32
CA THR A 433 -26.38 7.68 -11.43
C THR A 433 -27.03 6.41 -11.99
N PRO A 434 -27.53 5.50 -11.13
CA PRO A 434 -28.05 4.18 -11.51
C PRO A 434 -29.54 4.21 -11.88
N GLY A 435 -29.90 3.52 -12.97
CA GLY A 435 -31.29 3.29 -13.39
C GLY A 435 -31.89 2.01 -12.79
N PRO A 436 -33.19 2.00 -12.43
CA PRO A 436 -33.85 0.89 -11.76
C PRO A 436 -34.41 -0.12 -12.76
N ASN A 437 -34.13 -1.41 -12.58
CA ASN A 437 -35.03 -2.50 -12.98
C ASN A 437 -34.54 -3.82 -12.39
N ALA A 438 -35.16 -4.20 -11.26
CA ALA A 438 -35.07 -5.54 -10.70
C ALA A 438 -36.15 -6.43 -11.34
N GLN A 439 -35.73 -7.53 -11.97
CA GLN A 439 -36.56 -8.72 -12.19
C GLN A 439 -35.72 -9.99 -11.93
N HIS A 440 -35.88 -10.46 -10.70
CA HIS A 440 -35.98 -11.84 -10.22
C HIS A 440 -35.72 -12.99 -11.22
N VAL A 441 -34.84 -13.95 -10.85
CA VAL A 441 -34.89 -15.44 -11.01
C VAL A 441 -33.56 -16.05 -10.46
N PRO A 442 -33.55 -17.30 -9.92
CA PRO A 442 -32.90 -17.62 -8.66
C PRO A 442 -31.48 -18.23 -8.77
N ALA A 443 -30.77 -18.15 -7.64
CA ALA A 443 -29.41 -18.63 -7.42
C ALA A 443 -29.24 -20.15 -7.60
N PRO A 444 -28.08 -20.61 -8.10
CA PRO A 444 -27.52 -21.88 -7.71
C PRO A 444 -26.52 -21.69 -6.55
N ASN A 445 -26.80 -22.45 -5.51
CA ASN A 445 -26.02 -22.67 -4.30
C ASN A 445 -24.58 -23.13 -4.63
N VAL A 446 -23.58 -22.27 -4.40
CA VAL A 446 -22.17 -22.68 -4.32
C VAL A 446 -21.53 -21.94 -3.13
N ASN A 447 -21.13 -22.71 -2.12
CA ASN A 447 -20.40 -22.25 -0.95
C ASN A 447 -19.11 -21.50 -1.39
N PRO A 448 -18.91 -20.23 -1.01
CA PRO A 448 -17.64 -19.57 -1.27
C PRO A 448 -16.61 -20.04 -0.24
N THR A 449 -15.54 -20.60 -0.78
CA THR A 449 -14.31 -21.02 -0.13
C THR A 449 -13.83 -19.98 0.90
N ARG A 450 -13.59 -20.43 2.13
CA ARG A 450 -13.13 -19.66 3.31
C ARG A 450 -11.92 -18.74 3.05
N ALA A 451 -11.13 -18.95 2.00
CA ALA A 451 -9.98 -18.12 1.67
C ALA A 451 -10.33 -16.75 1.03
N CYS A 452 -11.44 -16.65 0.29
CA CYS A 452 -11.87 -15.40 -0.34
C CYS A 452 -12.59 -14.45 0.63
N GLN A 453 -13.19 -14.98 1.71
CA GLN A 453 -13.84 -14.16 2.73
C GLN A 453 -12.82 -13.44 3.63
N VAL A 454 -11.72 -14.13 3.94
CA VAL A 454 -10.64 -13.56 4.77
C VAL A 454 -9.98 -12.36 4.10
N THR A 455 -9.70 -12.43 2.79
CA THR A 455 -9.12 -11.31 2.05
C THR A 455 -10.09 -10.14 1.92
N THR A 456 -11.39 -10.38 1.69
CA THR A 456 -12.40 -9.31 1.68
C THR A 456 -12.58 -8.67 3.06
N ASP A 457 -12.45 -9.44 4.14
CA ASP A 457 -12.54 -8.92 5.51
C ASP A 457 -11.32 -8.10 5.93
N HIS A 458 -10.13 -8.42 5.40
CA HIS A 458 -8.93 -7.61 5.59
C HIS A 458 -8.97 -6.30 4.80
N VAL A 459 -9.43 -6.34 3.54
CA VAL A 459 -9.65 -5.14 2.73
C VAL A 459 -10.71 -4.23 3.37
N ARG A 460 -11.80 -4.81 3.88
CA ARG A 460 -12.85 -4.06 4.59
C ARG A 460 -12.33 -3.43 5.89
N ARG A 461 -11.52 -4.15 6.68
CA ARG A 461 -10.89 -3.61 7.89
C ARG A 461 -9.87 -2.51 7.57
N ALA A 462 -9.11 -2.65 6.49
CA ALA A 462 -8.19 -1.61 6.03
C ALA A 462 -8.94 -0.35 5.55
N ALA A 463 -10.04 -0.53 4.82
CA ALA A 463 -10.89 0.58 4.37
C ALA A 463 -11.54 1.33 5.56
N VAL A 464 -12.01 0.60 6.58
CA VAL A 464 -12.53 1.22 7.82
C VAL A 464 -11.41 1.97 8.56
N ALA A 465 -10.24 1.36 8.71
CA ALA A 465 -9.10 2.01 9.38
C ALA A 465 -8.60 3.25 8.63
N LEU A 466 -8.62 3.24 7.29
CA LEU A 466 -8.30 4.41 6.46
C LEU A 466 -9.37 5.50 6.60
N GLY A 467 -10.65 5.12 6.65
CA GLY A 467 -11.76 6.06 6.92
C GLY A 467 -11.61 6.72 8.29
N GLU A 468 -11.40 5.94 9.35
CA GLU A 468 -11.19 6.45 10.71
C GLU A 468 -9.94 7.34 10.81
N ARG A 469 -8.86 7.01 10.08
CA ARG A 469 -7.65 7.86 10.03
C ARG A 469 -7.90 9.15 9.25
N GLY A 470 -8.69 9.09 8.17
CA GLY A 470 -9.10 10.27 7.41
C GLY A 470 -9.97 11.23 8.22
N GLU A 471 -10.94 10.71 8.97
CA GLU A 471 -11.77 11.49 9.89
C GLU A 471 -10.92 12.12 11.00
N LYS A 472 -10.02 11.36 11.62
CA LYS A 472 -9.07 11.89 12.62
C LYS A 472 -8.16 12.97 12.06
N ALA A 473 -7.66 12.81 10.83
CA ALA A 473 -6.84 13.82 10.19
C ALA A 473 -7.64 15.11 9.92
N ALA A 474 -8.91 14.99 9.50
CA ALA A 474 -9.80 16.12 9.34
C ALA A 474 -10.12 16.80 10.68
N ASP A 475 -10.31 16.03 11.76
CA ASP A 475 -10.53 16.56 13.12
C ASP A 475 -9.30 17.29 13.65
N VAL A 476 -8.10 16.74 13.46
CA VAL A 476 -6.85 17.41 13.82
C VAL A 476 -6.68 18.68 12.99
N GLY A 477 -6.98 18.65 11.68
CA GLY A 477 -6.95 19.83 10.82
C GLY A 477 -7.90 20.94 11.30
N ARG A 478 -9.13 20.57 11.69
CA ARG A 478 -10.10 21.52 12.27
C ARG A 478 -9.63 22.09 13.62
N SER A 479 -9.11 21.24 14.50
CA SER A 479 -8.59 21.65 15.81
C SER A 479 -7.39 22.59 15.68
N VAL A 480 -6.45 22.31 14.77
CA VAL A 480 -5.32 23.19 14.47
C VAL A 480 -5.81 24.52 13.89
N HIS A 481 -6.77 24.48 12.97
CA HIS A 481 -7.34 25.71 12.41
C HIS A 481 -8.02 26.58 13.48
N GLU A 482 -8.84 25.98 14.34
CA GLU A 482 -9.49 26.69 15.46
C GLU A 482 -8.48 27.23 16.49
N ALA A 483 -7.40 26.50 16.76
CA ALA A 483 -6.30 26.97 17.61
C ALA A 483 -5.56 28.16 16.98
N ILE A 484 -5.35 28.15 15.67
CA ILE A 484 -4.73 29.26 14.94
C ILE A 484 -5.68 30.47 14.89
N GLU A 485 -6.96 30.28 14.62
CA GLU A 485 -7.96 31.36 14.62
C GLU A 485 -8.09 32.00 16.00
N SER A 486 -8.16 31.19 17.06
CA SER A 486 -8.22 31.70 18.43
C SER A 486 -6.93 32.43 18.83
N GLY A 487 -5.75 31.86 18.55
CA GLY A 487 -4.46 32.50 18.83
C GLY A 487 -4.25 33.80 18.06
N SER A 488 -4.54 33.80 16.75
CA SER A 488 -4.43 35.00 15.92
C SER A 488 -5.42 36.09 16.32
N SER A 489 -6.66 35.74 16.68
CA SER A 489 -7.66 36.70 17.16
C SER A 489 -7.24 37.34 18.49
N ALA A 490 -6.62 36.57 19.40
CA ALA A 490 -6.09 37.08 20.66
C ALA A 490 -4.93 38.06 20.42
N HIS A 491 -3.96 37.69 19.57
CA HIS A 491 -2.85 38.58 19.23
C HIS A 491 -3.32 39.86 18.54
N VAL A 492 -4.29 39.79 17.62
CA VAL A 492 -4.86 40.98 16.97
C VAL A 492 -5.59 41.86 18.00
N ALA A 493 -6.29 41.27 18.97
CA ALA A 493 -6.94 42.01 20.04
C ALA A 493 -5.92 42.73 20.96
N ASP A 494 -4.81 42.06 21.28
CA ASP A 494 -3.74 42.64 22.10
C ASP A 494 -3.00 43.75 21.37
N VAL A 495 -2.66 43.57 20.09
CA VAL A 495 -2.07 44.62 19.25
C VAL A 495 -3.01 45.82 19.15
N LYS A 496 -4.31 45.59 18.96
CA LYS A 496 -5.30 46.67 18.95
C LYS A 496 -5.32 47.43 20.27
N ARG A 497 -5.21 46.73 21.41
CA ARG A 497 -5.15 47.35 22.74
C ARG A 497 -3.85 48.14 22.93
N ALA A 498 -2.71 47.61 22.49
CA ALA A 498 -1.42 48.30 22.52
C ALA A 498 -1.43 49.58 21.66
N VAL A 499 -1.97 49.51 20.44
CA VAL A 499 -2.14 50.69 19.57
C VAL A 499 -3.09 51.71 20.19
N GLN A 500 -4.15 51.26 20.87
CA GLN A 500 -5.05 52.14 21.60
C GLN A 500 -4.32 52.85 22.76
N MET A 501 -3.51 52.13 23.54
CA MET A 501 -2.71 52.73 24.61
C MET A 501 -1.69 53.73 24.07
N LEU A 502 -0.94 53.39 23.01
CA LEU A 502 -0.01 54.31 22.35
C LEU A 502 -0.71 55.56 21.83
N ARG A 503 -1.91 55.39 21.24
CA ARG A 503 -2.73 56.53 20.80
C ARG A 503 -3.16 57.40 21.98
N ASP A 504 -3.62 56.79 23.06
CA ASP A 504 -4.11 57.51 24.23
C ASP A 504 -2.96 58.24 24.95
N GLU A 505 -1.76 57.65 24.98
CA GLU A 505 -0.53 58.26 25.50
C GLU A 505 -0.02 59.41 24.61
N LEU A 506 -0.02 59.22 23.29
CA LEU A 506 0.25 60.30 22.32
C LEU A 506 -0.76 61.46 22.44
N LEU A 507 -2.05 61.16 22.67
CA LEU A 507 -3.07 62.18 22.88
C LEU A 507 -2.96 62.86 24.25
N ALA A 508 -2.41 62.18 25.26
CA ALA A 508 -2.16 62.74 26.58
C ALA A 508 -0.92 63.66 26.59
N GLU A 509 0.13 63.30 25.85
CA GLU A 509 1.37 64.09 25.77
C GLU A 509 1.29 65.25 24.77
N THR A 510 0.33 65.22 23.82
CA THR A 510 0.17 66.32 22.88
C THR A 510 -0.66 67.46 23.48
N PRO A 511 -0.25 68.74 23.29
CA PRO A 511 -1.01 69.92 23.73
C PRO A 511 -2.35 70.11 22.98
N TYR A 512 -2.77 69.12 22.19
CA TYR A 512 -4.00 69.07 21.40
C TYR A 512 -5.05 68.15 22.04
N SER A 513 -4.93 67.79 23.33
CA SER A 513 -5.88 66.91 24.03
C SER A 513 -7.34 67.41 24.04
N GLY A 514 -7.55 68.67 23.67
CA GLY A 514 -8.84 69.21 23.25
C GLY A 514 -8.78 69.79 21.83
N VAL A 515 -8.78 68.95 20.80
CA VAL A 515 -9.11 69.40 19.44
C VAL A 515 -10.59 69.75 19.41
N ASN A 516 -10.92 70.98 19.81
CA ASN A 516 -12.17 71.60 19.40
C ASN A 516 -11.98 72.00 17.93
N LEU A 517 -12.83 71.47 17.05
CA LEU A 517 -12.84 71.91 15.66
C LEU A 517 -13.19 73.41 15.66
N ILE A 518 -12.52 74.18 14.81
CA ILE A 518 -12.71 75.64 14.69
C ILE A 518 -14.18 75.99 14.34
N ASP A 519 -14.95 75.01 13.88
CA ASP A 519 -16.35 75.15 13.49
C ASP A 519 -17.27 74.22 14.33
N PRO A 520 -18.11 74.78 15.22
CA PRO A 520 -19.04 74.02 16.05
C PRO A 520 -20.15 73.33 15.23
N GLU A 521 -20.45 73.78 14.00
CA GLU A 521 -21.42 73.10 13.13
C GLU A 521 -20.87 71.76 12.63
N ILE A 522 -19.56 71.68 12.39
CA ILE A 522 -18.89 70.45 11.97
C ILE A 522 -18.83 69.45 13.15
N GLU A 523 -18.59 69.91 14.38
CA GLU A 523 -18.72 69.05 15.58
C GLU A 523 -20.13 68.49 15.75
N GLY A 524 -21.15 69.32 15.54
CA GLY A 524 -22.54 68.89 15.52
C GLY A 524 -22.79 67.80 14.48
N SER A 525 -22.25 67.96 13.26
CA SER A 525 -22.37 66.98 12.18
C SER A 525 -21.66 65.65 12.50
N ILE A 526 -20.48 65.70 13.14
CA ILE A 526 -19.73 64.50 13.55
C ILE A 526 -20.45 63.78 14.69
N ALA A 527 -21.08 64.52 15.62
CA ALA A 527 -21.89 63.92 16.68
C ALA A 527 -23.15 63.21 16.12
N VAL A 528 -23.77 63.79 15.08
CA VAL A 528 -24.88 63.13 14.36
C VAL A 528 -24.39 61.88 13.63
N LEU A 529 -23.26 61.96 12.91
CA LEU A 529 -22.65 60.82 12.22
C LEU A 529 -22.27 59.70 13.18
N ARG A 530 -21.73 60.01 14.38
CA ARG A 530 -21.46 58.98 15.41
C ARG A 530 -22.73 58.27 15.85
N ARG A 531 -23.82 59.02 16.07
CA ARG A 531 -25.12 58.46 16.45
C ARG A 531 -25.71 57.59 15.34
N GLU A 532 -25.57 58.00 14.08
CA GLU A 532 -25.99 57.19 12.93
C GLU A 532 -25.13 55.93 12.77
N LEU A 533 -23.81 56.02 13.00
CA LEU A 533 -22.89 54.90 12.92
C LEU A 533 -23.13 53.89 14.05
N GLU A 534 -23.44 54.36 15.26
CA GLU A 534 -23.90 53.49 16.36
C GLU A 534 -25.25 52.84 16.04
N ALA A 535 -26.18 53.57 15.42
CA ALA A 535 -27.46 52.99 14.98
C ALA A 535 -27.28 51.95 13.88
N VAL A 536 -26.34 52.15 12.94
CA VAL A 536 -25.99 51.16 11.91
C VAL A 536 -25.31 49.96 12.55
N LYS A 537 -24.38 50.16 13.48
CA LYS A 537 -23.69 49.09 14.20
C LYS A 537 -24.66 48.23 15.01
N ALA A 538 -25.62 48.84 15.70
CA ALA A 538 -26.69 48.13 16.40
C ALA A 538 -27.59 47.33 15.44
N ARG A 539 -27.85 47.86 14.23
CA ARG A 539 -28.57 47.10 13.19
C ARG A 539 -27.73 45.93 12.67
N THR A 540 -26.42 46.09 12.46
CA THR A 540 -25.56 45.01 11.97
C THR A 540 -25.39 43.91 13.01
N GLU A 541 -25.21 44.25 14.29
CA GLU A 541 -25.18 43.27 15.39
C GLU A 541 -26.55 42.56 15.55
N GLY A 542 -27.66 43.29 15.33
CA GLY A 542 -29.00 42.71 15.25
C GLY A 542 -29.17 41.73 14.09
N VAL A 543 -28.59 42.03 12.92
CA VAL A 543 -28.59 41.15 11.75
C VAL A 543 -27.67 39.94 11.97
N GLU A 544 -26.50 40.13 12.55
CA GLU A 544 -25.53 39.05 12.84
C GLU A 544 -26.06 38.08 13.91
N SER A 545 -26.73 38.59 14.95
CA SER A 545 -27.44 37.75 15.92
C SER A 545 -28.65 37.05 15.32
N SER A 546 -29.32 37.66 14.34
CA SER A 546 -30.39 37.02 13.57
C SER A 546 -29.85 35.92 12.63
N ILE A 547 -28.69 36.13 12.00
CA ILE A 547 -28.00 35.14 11.15
C ILE A 547 -27.49 33.98 12.00
N SER A 548 -26.90 34.26 13.17
CA SER A 548 -26.46 33.23 14.12
C SER A 548 -27.62 32.40 14.68
N ARG A 549 -28.81 33.00 14.87
CA ARG A 549 -30.04 32.25 15.21
C ARG A 549 -30.58 31.47 14.00
N ALA A 550 -30.48 32.01 12.79
CA ALA A 550 -30.85 31.33 11.55
C ALA A 550 -29.88 30.20 11.16
N GLY A 551 -28.66 30.18 11.69
CA GLY A 551 -27.69 29.08 11.55
C GLY A 551 -28.16 27.76 12.17
N LYS A 552 -29.23 27.75 12.97
CA LYS A 552 -29.89 26.55 13.52
C LYS A 552 -31.24 26.24 12.86
N SER A 553 -31.58 26.89 11.76
CA SER A 553 -32.82 26.61 11.02
C SER A 553 -32.57 25.43 10.08
N GLY A 554 -33.23 24.30 10.32
CA GLY A 554 -33.18 23.08 9.49
C GLY A 554 -33.49 23.27 7.99
N LYS A 555 -33.98 24.46 7.58
CA LYS A 555 -34.09 24.84 6.17
C LYS A 555 -32.73 25.01 5.47
N ARG A 556 -31.66 25.34 6.21
CA ARG A 556 -30.31 25.43 5.64
C ARG A 556 -29.76 24.05 5.33
N ASP A 557 -30.02 23.07 6.20
CA ASP A 557 -29.68 21.67 5.95
C ASP A 557 -30.51 21.08 4.81
N GLU A 558 -31.78 21.48 4.67
CA GLU A 558 -32.63 21.10 3.54
C GLU A 558 -32.16 21.73 2.21
N PHE A 559 -31.64 22.97 2.26
CA PHE A 559 -31.01 23.59 1.09
C PHE A 559 -29.65 22.97 0.76
N VAL A 560 -28.80 22.70 1.76
CA VAL A 560 -27.51 22.03 1.54
C VAL A 560 -27.71 20.61 1.02
N ALA A 561 -28.68 19.86 1.54
CA ALA A 561 -29.04 18.52 1.05
C ALA A 561 -29.60 18.54 -0.38
N LYS A 562 -30.30 19.61 -0.78
CA LYS A 562 -30.83 19.78 -2.14
C LYS A 562 -29.76 20.19 -3.17
N TRP A 563 -28.65 20.75 -2.71
CA TRP A 563 -27.51 21.15 -3.56
C TRP A 563 -26.29 20.23 -3.42
N SER A 564 -26.34 19.25 -2.50
CA SER A 564 -25.35 18.18 -2.38
C SER A 564 -25.80 16.87 -3.05
N MET A 565 -26.92 16.89 -3.78
CA MET A 565 -27.26 15.93 -4.85
C MET A 565 -26.96 16.59 -6.19
#